data_AF-A0AAW6XN04-F1
#
_entry.id   AF-A0AAW6XN04-F1
#
_cell.length_a   1.000
_cell.length_b   1.000
_cell.length_c   1.000
_cell.angle_alpha   90.00
_cell.angle_beta   90.00
_cell.angle_gamma   90.00
#
_symmetry.space_group_name_H-M   'P 1'
#
loop_
_entity.id
_entity.type
_entity.pdbx_description
1 polymer ?
#
loop_
_entity_poly.entity_id
_entity_poly.type
_entity_poly.pdbx_seq_one_letter_code
_entity_poly.pdbx_strand_id
1 'polypeptide(L)'
;MNQRINPETGYPMSTDKQIKIKKEALSVTKAFHEENPHEAGIKLLKELGLPDPRDERTILSDKIGQYIIGILGAEAELHYKMGLWNEAENEYLQIFYLSIYYTDALRILYSKEHRYRDAVYILEFTMQTIQEFSQLFYKKDYDTLSLALEKAKNIANKKARIDTSRLSSEQKVVLTQTAGKNFKKIKNWMNEISEKKN
;
A
#
# COMPACT_ATOMS: atom_id res chain seq x y z
N MET A 1 7.05 28.14 -9.65
CA MET A 1 7.54 27.02 -10.50
C MET A 1 6.34 26.43 -11.21
N ASN A 2 6.36 26.36 -12.54
CA ASN A 2 5.28 25.69 -13.28
C ASN A 2 5.31 24.19 -12.92
N GLN A 3 4.16 23.67 -12.51
CA GLN A 3 4.00 22.25 -12.23
C GLN A 3 4.20 21.47 -13.54
N ARG A 4 5.11 20.50 -13.53
CA ARG A 4 5.34 19.65 -14.71
C ARG A 4 4.13 18.75 -14.91
N ILE A 5 3.68 18.61 -16.14
CA ILE A 5 2.50 17.82 -16.50
C ILE A 5 2.93 16.68 -17.43
N ASN A 6 2.42 15.48 -17.20
CA ASN A 6 2.56 14.38 -18.14
C ASN A 6 1.67 14.67 -19.36
N PRO A 7 2.24 14.75 -20.59
CA PRO A 7 1.48 15.11 -21.78
C PRO A 7 0.43 14.06 -22.19
N GLU A 8 0.58 12.80 -21.78
CA GLU A 8 -0.33 11.71 -22.14
C GLU A 8 -1.57 11.69 -21.25
N THR A 9 -1.42 12.01 -19.97
CA THR A 9 -2.49 11.87 -18.97
C THR A 9 -3.01 13.20 -18.43
N GLY A 10 -2.27 14.30 -18.60
CA GLY A 10 -2.59 15.61 -18.04
C GLY A 10 -2.30 15.74 -16.54
N TYR A 11 -1.78 14.70 -15.87
CA TYR A 11 -1.52 14.76 -14.43
C TYR A 11 -0.15 15.37 -14.09
N PRO A 12 -0.02 15.99 -12.91
CA PRO A 12 1.25 16.46 -12.40
C PRO A 12 2.32 15.37 -12.26
N MET A 13 3.55 15.73 -12.62
CA MET A 13 4.75 14.92 -12.47
C MET A 13 5.70 15.48 -11.41
N SER A 14 6.51 14.59 -10.85
CA SER A 14 7.68 14.95 -10.04
C SER A 14 8.86 15.39 -10.93
N THR A 15 9.96 15.81 -10.30
CA THR A 15 11.18 16.18 -11.03
C THR A 15 11.86 14.95 -11.65
N ASP A 16 12.63 15.12 -12.74
CA ASP A 16 13.40 14.03 -13.36
C ASP A 16 14.33 13.34 -12.36
N LYS A 17 14.92 14.12 -11.44
CA LYS A 17 15.74 13.58 -10.36
C LYS A 17 14.96 12.60 -9.48
N GLN A 18 13.75 12.98 -9.04
CA GLN A 18 12.92 12.13 -8.20
C GLN A 18 12.42 10.89 -8.95
N ILE A 19 12.08 11.03 -10.24
CA ILE A 19 11.68 9.91 -11.09
C ILE A 19 12.85 8.95 -11.28
N LYS A 20 14.05 9.46 -11.60
CA LYS A 20 15.27 8.66 -11.78
C LYS A 20 15.61 7.88 -10.52
N ILE A 21 15.67 8.54 -9.36
CA ILE A 21 15.91 7.89 -8.06
C ILE A 21 14.89 6.77 -7.83
N LYS A 22 13.62 7.00 -8.19
CA LYS A 22 12.57 6.00 -7.98
C LYS A 22 12.68 4.82 -8.94
N LYS A 23 13.06 5.05 -10.19
CA LYS A 23 13.37 3.98 -11.15
C LYS A 23 14.54 3.13 -10.69
N GLU A 24 15.61 3.75 -10.20
CA GLU A 24 16.77 3.05 -9.64
C GLU A 24 16.37 2.23 -8.42
N ALA A 25 15.61 2.81 -7.48
CA ALA A 25 15.10 2.09 -6.31
C ALA A 25 14.20 0.90 -6.70
N LEU A 26 13.32 1.08 -7.69
CA LEU A 26 12.48 -0.01 -8.20
C LEU A 26 13.33 -1.11 -8.85
N SER A 27 14.35 -0.75 -9.63
CA SER A 27 15.26 -1.73 -10.23
C SER A 27 16.01 -2.53 -9.19
N VAL A 28 16.48 -1.89 -8.11
CA VAL A 28 17.13 -2.58 -6.97
C VAL A 28 16.13 -3.48 -6.26
N THR A 29 14.89 -3.01 -6.05
CA THR A 29 13.82 -3.79 -5.42
C THR A 29 13.50 -5.03 -6.25
N LYS A 30 13.33 -4.87 -7.57
CA LYS A 30 13.11 -5.99 -8.51
C LYS A 30 14.29 -6.95 -8.51
N ALA A 31 15.53 -6.47 -8.64
CA ALA A 31 16.73 -7.31 -8.62
C ALA A 31 16.86 -8.11 -7.31
N PHE A 32 16.57 -7.47 -6.16
CA PHE A 32 16.54 -8.13 -4.86
C PHE A 32 15.45 -9.21 -4.75
N HIS A 33 14.37 -9.11 -5.54
CA HIS A 33 13.31 -10.12 -5.60
C HIS A 33 13.49 -11.17 -6.70
N GLU A 34 14.24 -10.85 -7.76
CA GLU A 34 14.65 -11.79 -8.82
C GLU A 34 15.78 -12.70 -8.32
N GLU A 35 16.76 -12.15 -7.59
CA GLU A 35 17.56 -12.95 -6.65
C GLU A 35 16.58 -13.50 -5.61
N ASN A 36 16.55 -14.82 -5.41
CA ASN A 36 15.63 -15.46 -4.48
C ASN A 36 15.66 -14.68 -3.14
N PRO A 37 14.61 -13.90 -2.77
CA PRO A 37 14.71 -12.90 -1.69
C PRO A 37 15.00 -13.56 -0.33
N HIS A 38 14.69 -14.85 -0.26
CA HIS A 38 15.10 -15.76 0.78
C HIS A 38 16.63 -15.94 0.87
N GLU A 39 17.31 -16.20 -0.23
CA GLU A 39 18.77 -16.36 -0.28
C GLU A 39 19.49 -15.05 0.01
N ALA A 40 18.98 -13.92 -0.49
CA ALA A 40 19.53 -12.60 -0.19
C ALA A 40 19.37 -12.24 1.31
N GLY A 41 18.20 -12.53 1.91
CA GLY A 41 17.96 -12.38 3.35
C GLY A 41 18.84 -13.29 4.21
N ILE A 42 19.00 -14.57 3.83
CA ILE A 42 19.92 -15.51 4.50
C ILE A 42 21.37 -15.00 4.44
N LYS A 43 21.80 -14.50 3.28
CA LYS A 43 23.16 -13.98 3.09
C LYS A 43 23.46 -12.81 4.03
N LEU A 44 22.54 -11.85 4.12
CA LEU A 44 22.67 -10.69 5.01
C LEU A 44 22.74 -11.11 6.50
N LEU A 45 21.90 -12.05 6.93
CA LEU A 45 21.91 -12.55 8.31
C LEU A 45 23.22 -13.25 8.66
N LYS A 46 23.80 -14.01 7.72
CA LYS A 46 25.14 -14.62 7.84
C LYS A 46 26.25 -13.57 7.91
N GLU A 47 26.21 -12.54 7.07
CA GLU A 47 27.18 -11.44 7.08
C GLU A 47 27.16 -10.65 8.39
N LEU A 48 26.00 -10.57 9.06
CA LEU A 48 25.82 -9.91 10.35
C LEU A 48 26.09 -10.82 11.57
N GLY A 49 26.47 -12.08 11.36
CA GLY A 49 26.71 -13.05 12.44
C GLY A 49 25.47 -13.42 13.25
N LEU A 50 24.28 -13.20 12.69
CA LEU A 50 23.00 -13.50 13.32
C LEU A 50 22.54 -14.92 12.97
N PRO A 51 21.91 -15.65 13.89
CA PRO A 51 21.41 -17.00 13.61
C PRO A 51 20.31 -16.96 12.54
N ASP A 52 20.36 -17.91 11.60
CA ASP A 52 19.35 -18.11 10.55
C ASP A 52 17.96 -18.42 11.16
N PRO A 53 16.96 -17.53 11.02
CA PRO A 53 15.64 -17.72 11.60
C PRO A 53 14.72 -18.55 10.67
N ARG A 54 15.04 -19.85 10.52
CA ARG A 54 14.18 -21.05 10.32
C ARG A 54 12.90 -21.03 9.41
N ASP A 55 12.62 -22.21 8.83
CA ASP A 55 11.35 -22.81 8.31
C ASP A 55 10.70 -22.20 7.03
N GLU A 56 10.13 -23.06 6.17
CA GLU A 56 9.49 -22.76 4.86
C GLU A 56 8.41 -21.65 4.94
N ARG A 57 7.92 -21.38 6.14
CA ARG A 57 6.91 -20.36 6.46
C ARG A 57 7.44 -18.93 6.49
N THR A 58 8.70 -18.74 6.90
CA THR A 58 9.38 -17.43 6.82
C THR A 58 9.63 -17.05 5.36
N ILE A 59 9.94 -18.04 4.53
CA ILE A 59 10.16 -17.92 3.08
C ILE A 59 8.91 -17.42 2.34
N LEU A 60 7.73 -17.95 2.66
CA LEU A 60 6.48 -17.58 1.99
C LEU A 60 5.94 -16.21 2.47
N SER A 61 6.09 -15.91 3.77
CA SER A 61 5.74 -14.61 4.35
C SER A 61 6.58 -13.48 3.76
N ASP A 62 7.90 -13.70 3.62
CA ASP A 62 8.79 -12.73 2.97
C ASP A 62 8.52 -12.61 1.47
N LYS A 63 8.26 -13.72 0.76
CA LYS A 63 7.96 -13.67 -0.68
C LYS A 63 6.66 -12.93 -1.00
N ILE A 64 5.60 -13.10 -0.21
CA ILE A 64 4.30 -12.47 -0.45
C ILE A 64 4.29 -11.04 0.09
N GLY A 65 4.81 -10.81 1.30
CA GLY A 65 4.91 -9.49 1.89
C GLY A 65 5.81 -8.58 1.05
N GLN A 66 6.98 -9.06 0.64
CA GLN A 66 7.92 -8.21 -0.09
C GLN A 66 7.59 -8.07 -1.58
N TYR A 67 7.04 -9.08 -2.26
CA TYR A 67 6.61 -8.91 -3.67
C TYR A 67 5.38 -7.99 -3.78
N ILE A 68 4.35 -8.21 -2.95
CA ILE A 68 3.10 -7.44 -3.03
C ILE A 68 3.26 -6.02 -2.48
N ILE A 69 4.00 -5.80 -1.39
CA ILE A 69 4.19 -4.46 -0.81
C ILE A 69 5.41 -3.78 -1.47
N GLY A 70 6.53 -4.49 -1.60
CA GLY A 70 7.78 -3.93 -2.11
C GLY A 70 7.72 -3.57 -3.60
N ILE A 71 7.28 -4.49 -4.46
CA ILE A 71 7.25 -4.22 -5.92
C ILE A 71 6.03 -3.39 -6.30
N LEU A 72 4.80 -3.86 -6.04
CA LEU A 72 3.60 -3.12 -6.48
C LEU A 72 3.53 -1.74 -5.82
N GLY A 73 3.94 -1.61 -4.55
CA GLY A 73 4.00 -0.30 -3.89
C GLY A 73 5.05 0.63 -4.49
N ALA A 74 6.20 0.10 -4.92
CA ALA A 74 7.23 0.90 -5.58
C ALA A 74 6.85 1.28 -7.02
N GLU A 75 6.17 0.39 -7.75
CA GLU A 75 5.57 0.66 -9.07
C GLU A 75 4.50 1.74 -8.97
N ALA A 76 3.58 1.61 -8.02
CA ALA A 76 2.54 2.62 -7.77
C ALA A 76 3.12 4.00 -7.48
N GLU A 77 4.17 4.06 -6.65
CA GLU A 77 4.81 5.35 -6.36
C GLU A 77 5.58 5.90 -7.58
N LEU A 78 6.18 5.04 -8.41
CA LEU A 78 6.81 5.45 -9.65
C LEU A 78 5.79 6.02 -10.63
N HIS A 79 4.70 5.29 -10.89
CA HIS A 79 3.60 5.74 -11.75
C HIS A 79 3.01 7.06 -11.26
N TYR A 80 2.78 7.21 -9.96
CA TYR A 80 2.34 8.47 -9.39
C TYR A 80 3.31 9.62 -9.67
N LYS A 81 4.62 9.41 -9.47
CA LYS A 81 5.66 10.43 -9.76
C LYS A 81 5.76 10.76 -11.25
N MET A 82 5.45 9.79 -12.13
CA MET A 82 5.42 9.97 -13.58
C MET A 82 4.11 10.59 -14.09
N GLY A 83 3.15 10.93 -13.21
CA GLY A 83 1.85 11.44 -13.64
C GLY A 83 0.97 10.36 -14.28
N LEU A 84 1.23 9.08 -14.04
CA LEU A 84 0.40 7.95 -14.45
C LEU A 84 -0.54 7.59 -13.29
N TRP A 85 -1.44 8.51 -12.93
CA TRP A 85 -2.20 8.39 -11.68
C TRP A 85 -3.28 7.31 -11.73
N ASN A 86 -3.81 6.98 -12.90
CA ASN A 86 -4.80 5.90 -13.03
C ASN A 86 -4.13 4.53 -12.79
N GLU A 87 -2.92 4.34 -13.31
CA GLU A 87 -2.08 3.17 -13.09
C GLU A 87 -1.70 3.06 -11.61
N ALA A 88 -1.22 4.16 -11.02
CA ALA A 88 -0.90 4.20 -9.60
C ALA A 88 -2.11 3.90 -8.70
N GLU A 89 -3.29 4.45 -9.03
CA GLU A 89 -4.53 4.14 -8.32
C GLU A 89 -4.84 2.64 -8.35
N ASN A 90 -4.80 2.03 -9.54
CA ASN A 90 -5.08 0.60 -9.72
C ASN A 90 -4.13 -0.28 -8.91
N GLU A 91 -2.85 0.07 -8.85
CA GLU A 91 -1.85 -0.67 -8.08
C GLU A 91 -2.02 -0.46 -6.57
N TYR A 92 -2.22 0.79 -6.12
CA TYR A 92 -2.48 1.05 -4.70
C TYR A 92 -3.76 0.37 -4.22
N LEU A 93 -4.84 0.38 -5.01
CA LEU A 93 -6.11 -0.26 -4.65
C LEU A 93 -5.97 -1.77 -4.38
N GLN A 94 -4.97 -2.43 -4.96
CA GLN A 94 -4.70 -3.85 -4.70
C GLN A 94 -4.10 -4.10 -3.30
N ILE A 95 -3.42 -3.10 -2.72
CA ILE A 95 -2.55 -3.28 -1.55
C ILE A 95 -2.78 -2.28 -0.40
N PHE A 96 -3.66 -1.29 -0.56
CA PHE A 96 -3.75 -0.18 0.40
C PHE A 96 -4.12 -0.59 1.83
N TYR A 97 -4.93 -1.64 1.96
CA TYR A 97 -5.37 -2.18 3.24
C TYR A 97 -4.26 -2.94 4.01
N LEU A 98 -3.11 -3.18 3.36
CA LEU A 98 -1.94 -3.80 3.99
C LEU A 98 -1.03 -2.76 4.66
N SER A 99 -1.20 -1.47 4.37
CA SER A 99 -0.32 -0.43 4.90
C SER A 99 -0.99 0.95 4.97
N ILE A 100 -0.83 1.63 6.11
CA ILE A 100 -1.30 3.00 6.28
C ILE A 100 -0.64 3.97 5.29
N TYR A 101 0.57 3.68 4.81
CA TYR A 101 1.28 4.52 3.84
C TYR A 101 0.57 4.57 2.49
N TYR A 102 0.08 3.43 2.01
CA TYR A 102 -0.67 3.35 0.75
C TYR A 102 -2.09 3.90 0.89
N THR A 103 -2.69 3.74 2.07
CA THR A 103 -3.95 4.43 2.40
C THR A 103 -3.76 5.95 2.29
N ASP A 104 -2.67 6.51 2.83
CA ASP A 104 -2.40 7.95 2.72
C ASP A 104 -2.07 8.36 1.27
N ALA A 105 -1.38 7.51 0.51
CA ALA A 105 -1.09 7.76 -0.90
C ALA A 105 -2.37 7.90 -1.74
N LEU A 106 -3.32 6.96 -1.61
CA LEU A 106 -4.62 7.05 -2.26
C LEU A 106 -5.42 8.26 -1.77
N ARG A 107 -5.40 8.55 -0.46
CA ARG A 107 -6.09 9.73 0.11
C ARG A 107 -5.60 11.01 -0.55
N ILE A 108 -4.28 11.16 -0.72
CA ILE A 108 -3.65 12.31 -1.37
C ILE A 108 -4.05 12.37 -2.85
N LEU A 109 -3.94 11.25 -3.57
CA LEU A 109 -4.29 11.14 -4.99
C LEU A 109 -5.75 11.58 -5.19
N TYR A 110 -6.69 10.99 -4.47
CA TYR A 110 -8.11 11.33 -4.53
C TYR A 110 -8.39 12.78 -4.15
N SER A 111 -7.73 13.31 -3.12
CA SER A 111 -7.89 14.70 -2.72
C SER A 111 -7.46 15.68 -3.83
N LYS A 112 -6.43 15.32 -4.60
CA LYS A 112 -5.93 16.13 -5.73
C LYS A 112 -6.86 16.08 -6.94
N GLU A 113 -7.56 14.96 -7.14
CA GLU A 113 -8.57 14.80 -8.19
C GLU A 113 -9.96 15.30 -7.80
N HIS A 114 -10.13 15.90 -6.61
CA HIS A 114 -11.42 16.30 -6.05
C HIS A 114 -12.37 15.13 -5.71
N ARG A 115 -11.83 13.92 -5.53
CA ARG A 115 -12.57 12.71 -5.15
C ARG A 115 -12.62 12.55 -3.63
N TYR A 116 -13.21 13.52 -2.93
CA TYR A 116 -13.14 13.60 -1.47
C TYR A 116 -13.90 12.48 -0.75
N ARG A 117 -15.03 12.02 -1.27
CA ARG A 117 -15.75 10.86 -0.71
C ARG A 117 -14.97 9.55 -0.91
N ASP A 118 -14.28 9.38 -2.03
CA ASP A 118 -13.39 8.23 -2.23
C ASP A 118 -12.26 8.25 -1.19
N ALA A 119 -11.70 9.43 -0.88
CA ALA A 119 -10.67 9.60 0.16
C ALA A 119 -11.17 9.26 1.57
N VAL A 120 -12.44 9.58 1.88
CA VAL A 120 -13.08 9.15 3.14
C VAL A 120 -13.25 7.63 3.17
N TYR A 121 -13.78 7.06 2.08
CA TYR A 121 -14.07 5.63 1.99
C TYR A 121 -12.82 4.76 2.27
N ILE A 122 -11.69 5.04 1.62
CA ILE A 122 -10.47 4.24 1.84
C ILE A 122 -9.95 4.32 3.29
N LEU A 123 -10.11 5.46 3.97
CA LEU A 123 -9.69 5.62 5.36
C LEU A 123 -10.61 4.85 6.30
N GLU A 124 -11.92 4.93 6.08
CA GLU A 124 -12.91 4.14 6.83
C GLU A 124 -12.66 2.65 6.64
N PHE A 125 -12.41 2.23 5.40
CA PHE A 125 -12.10 0.84 5.07
C PHE A 125 -10.84 0.34 5.77
N THR A 126 -9.74 1.11 5.72
CA THR A 126 -8.50 0.73 6.41
C THR A 126 -8.69 0.71 7.92
N MET A 127 -9.42 1.67 8.50
CA MET A 127 -9.72 1.66 9.94
C MET A 127 -10.54 0.44 10.36
N GLN A 128 -11.58 0.09 9.61
CA GLN A 128 -12.37 -1.12 9.87
C GLN A 128 -11.49 -2.37 9.77
N THR A 129 -10.64 -2.45 8.75
CA THR A 129 -9.68 -3.54 8.56
C THR A 129 -8.75 -3.68 9.78
N ILE A 130 -8.20 -2.57 10.28
CA ILE A 130 -7.34 -2.58 11.46
C ILE A 130 -8.10 -3.07 12.70
N GLN A 131 -9.37 -2.68 12.87
CA GLN A 131 -10.17 -3.15 14.00
C GLN A 131 -10.44 -4.66 13.91
N GLU A 132 -10.80 -5.17 12.73
CA GLU A 132 -11.07 -6.60 12.49
C GLU A 132 -9.81 -7.48 12.65
N PHE A 133 -8.63 -6.92 12.35
CA PHE A 133 -7.35 -7.62 12.39
C PHE A 133 -6.33 -6.91 13.30
N SER A 134 -6.77 -6.45 14.47
CA SER A 134 -5.98 -5.61 15.37
C SER A 134 -4.64 -6.20 15.81
N GLN A 135 -4.49 -7.52 15.79
CA GLN A 135 -3.23 -8.22 16.05
C GLN A 135 -2.13 -7.98 15.00
N LEU A 136 -2.48 -7.47 13.82
CA LEU A 136 -1.55 -7.21 12.70
C LEU A 136 -1.05 -5.77 12.65
N PHE A 137 -1.56 -4.87 13.49
CA PHE A 137 -1.32 -3.43 13.40
C PHE A 137 -0.97 -2.83 14.76
N TYR A 138 -0.24 -1.70 14.74
CA TYR A 138 0.11 -1.00 15.97
C TYR A 138 -1.00 -0.02 16.38
N LYS A 139 -1.18 0.17 17.70
CA LYS A 139 -2.15 1.14 18.23
C LYS A 139 -1.94 2.57 17.68
N LYS A 140 -0.68 2.97 17.46
CA LYS A 140 -0.32 4.28 16.90
C LYS A 140 -0.84 4.48 15.48
N ASP A 141 -0.97 3.42 14.71
CA ASP A 141 -1.48 3.46 13.33
C ASP A 141 -2.96 3.87 13.33
N TYR A 142 -3.71 3.37 14.31
CA TYR A 142 -5.12 3.72 14.52
C TYR A 142 -5.31 5.21 14.84
N ASP A 143 -4.53 5.75 15.78
CA ASP A 143 -4.62 7.16 16.18
C ASP A 143 -4.31 8.09 14.99
N THR A 144 -3.29 7.72 14.19
CA THR A 144 -2.89 8.47 12.99
C THR A 144 -4.00 8.47 11.93
N LEU A 145 -4.59 7.31 11.66
CA LEU A 145 -5.68 7.18 10.69
C LEU A 145 -6.95 7.89 11.15
N SER A 146 -7.28 7.84 12.44
CA SER A 146 -8.45 8.52 12.99
C SER A 146 -8.39 10.04 12.75
N LEU A 147 -7.22 10.65 13.00
CA LEU A 147 -7.00 12.07 12.72
C LEU A 147 -7.07 12.39 11.22
N ALA A 148 -6.54 11.51 10.37
CA ALA A 148 -6.63 11.67 8.92
C ALA A 148 -8.08 11.56 8.42
N LEU A 149 -8.86 10.63 8.98
CA LEU A 149 -10.27 10.42 8.65
C LEU A 149 -11.13 11.63 9.00
N GLU A 150 -10.97 12.17 10.20
CA GLU A 150 -11.70 13.37 10.63
C GLU A 150 -11.45 14.55 9.67
N LYS A 151 -10.19 14.79 9.32
CA LYS A 151 -9.82 15.82 8.34
C LYS A 151 -10.43 15.56 6.97
N ALA A 152 -10.39 14.31 6.50
CA ALA A 152 -10.97 13.94 5.21
C ALA A 152 -12.49 14.15 5.17
N LYS A 153 -13.21 13.77 6.23
CA LYS A 153 -14.66 14.00 6.38
C LYS A 153 -15.00 15.49 6.33
N ASN A 154 -14.25 16.32 7.07
CA ASN A 154 -14.44 17.77 7.07
C ASN A 154 -14.22 18.38 5.67
N ILE A 155 -13.19 17.93 4.93
CA ILE A 155 -12.94 18.37 3.56
C ILE A 155 -14.07 17.92 2.63
N ALA A 156 -14.49 16.66 2.70
CA ALA A 156 -15.56 16.11 1.87
C ALA A 156 -16.88 16.88 2.07
N ASN A 157 -17.24 17.21 3.31
CA ASN A 157 -18.41 18.02 3.62
C ASN A 157 -18.28 19.44 3.05
N LYS A 158 -17.14 20.10 3.28
CA LYS A 158 -16.90 21.48 2.80
C LYS A 158 -16.87 21.58 1.27
N LYS A 159 -16.40 20.54 0.59
CA LYS A 159 -16.20 20.50 -0.86
C LYS A 159 -17.19 19.60 -1.61
N ALA A 160 -18.31 19.25 -0.98
CA ALA A 160 -19.29 18.31 -1.54
C ALA A 160 -19.80 18.68 -2.95
N ARG A 161 -19.86 19.98 -3.27
CA ARG A 161 -20.35 20.49 -4.57
C ARG A 161 -19.40 20.23 -5.75
N ILE A 162 -18.12 20.05 -5.48
CA ILE A 162 -17.09 19.81 -6.50
C ILE A 162 -16.50 18.40 -6.38
N ASP A 163 -17.16 17.53 -5.62
CA ASP A 163 -16.73 16.16 -5.40
C ASP A 163 -16.96 15.32 -6.67
N THR A 164 -15.91 14.69 -7.17
CA THR A 164 -15.89 13.88 -8.41
C THR A 164 -15.68 12.39 -8.11
N SER A 165 -15.98 11.97 -6.89
CA SER A 165 -15.77 10.59 -6.42
C SER A 165 -16.49 9.59 -7.32
N ARG A 166 -15.79 8.50 -7.65
CA ARG A 166 -16.20 7.56 -8.70
C ARG A 166 -16.00 6.09 -8.34
N LEU A 167 -15.56 5.76 -7.12
CA LEU A 167 -15.54 4.35 -6.68
C LEU A 167 -16.96 3.80 -6.65
N SER A 168 -17.27 2.86 -7.54
CA SER A 168 -18.57 2.23 -7.63
C SER A 168 -18.82 1.32 -6.43
N SER A 169 -20.09 1.05 -6.12
CA SER A 169 -20.44 0.07 -5.06
C SER A 169 -19.86 -1.31 -5.34
N GLU A 170 -19.79 -1.71 -6.61
CA GLU A 170 -19.21 -2.99 -7.04
C GLU A 170 -17.70 -3.03 -6.75
N GLN A 171 -16.96 -1.97 -7.09
CA GLN A 171 -15.53 -1.87 -6.77
C GLN A 171 -15.30 -1.94 -5.26
N LYS A 172 -16.12 -1.24 -4.47
CA LYS A 172 -16.05 -1.27 -3.00
C LYS A 172 -16.25 -2.68 -2.44
N VAL A 173 -17.23 -3.42 -2.97
CA VAL A 173 -17.49 -4.82 -2.61
C VAL A 173 -16.31 -5.72 -2.98
N VAL A 174 -15.76 -5.59 -4.20
CA VAL A 174 -14.61 -6.38 -4.66
C VAL A 174 -13.38 -6.13 -3.79
N LEU A 175 -13.09 -4.88 -3.45
CA LEU A 175 -11.99 -4.51 -2.55
C LEU A 175 -12.17 -5.16 -1.18
N THR A 176 -13.38 -5.08 -0.61
CA THR A 176 -13.73 -5.71 0.67
C THR A 176 -13.52 -7.21 0.65
N GLN A 177 -14.01 -7.89 -0.39
CA GLN A 177 -13.87 -9.35 -0.54
C GLN A 177 -12.41 -9.77 -0.71
N THR A 178 -11.65 -9.02 -1.52
CA THR A 178 -10.23 -9.29 -1.80
C THR A 178 -9.40 -9.15 -0.52
N ALA A 179 -9.57 -8.03 0.20
CA ALA A 179 -8.90 -7.80 1.47
C ALA A 179 -9.26 -8.89 2.49
N GLY A 180 -10.55 -9.16 2.68
CA GLY A 180 -11.02 -10.18 3.63
C GLY A 180 -10.49 -11.59 3.31
N LYS A 181 -10.42 -11.97 2.03
CA LYS A 181 -9.83 -13.26 1.60
C LYS A 181 -8.34 -13.31 1.92
N ASN A 182 -7.60 -12.26 1.59
CA ASN A 182 -6.16 -12.19 1.82
C ASN A 182 -5.83 -12.20 3.32
N PHE A 183 -6.57 -11.46 4.15
CA PHE A 183 -6.36 -11.47 5.60
C PHE A 183 -6.73 -12.79 6.26
N LYS A 184 -7.82 -13.46 5.83
CA LYS A 184 -8.13 -14.82 6.31
C LYS A 184 -6.98 -15.78 6.02
N LYS A 185 -6.39 -15.67 4.82
CA LYS A 185 -5.22 -16.46 4.43
C LYS A 185 -4.03 -16.18 5.36
N ILE A 186 -3.69 -14.90 5.57
CA ILE A 186 -2.61 -14.47 6.47
C ILE A 186 -2.87 -14.93 7.91
N LYS A 187 -4.09 -14.77 8.43
CA LYS A 187 -4.47 -15.17 9.79
C LYS A 187 -4.38 -16.68 10.00
N ASN A 188 -4.89 -17.47 9.06
CA ASN A 188 -4.79 -18.93 9.15
C ASN A 188 -3.32 -19.38 9.17
N TRP A 189 -2.47 -18.78 8.34
CA TRP A 189 -1.04 -19.04 8.37
C TRP A 189 -0.39 -18.71 9.73
N MET A 190 -0.75 -17.57 10.33
CA MET A 190 -0.26 -17.21 11.67
C MET A 190 -0.68 -18.21 12.75
N ASN A 191 -1.92 -18.70 12.68
CA ASN A 191 -2.42 -19.71 13.63
C ASN A 191 -1.69 -21.05 13.48
N GLU A 192 -1.50 -21.55 12.25
CA GLU A 192 -0.72 -22.75 11.96
C GLU A 192 0.74 -22.64 12.46
N ILE A 193 1.30 -21.42 12.44
CA ILE A 193 2.62 -21.14 13.02
C ILE A 193 2.61 -21.24 14.54
N SER A 194 1.58 -20.71 15.21
CA SER A 194 1.47 -20.75 16.67
C SER A 194 1.22 -22.16 17.22
N GLU A 195 0.44 -22.99 16.53
CA GLU A 195 0.11 -24.34 16.98
C GLU A 195 1.30 -25.31 16.92
N LYS A 196 2.20 -25.13 15.95
CA LYS A 196 3.44 -25.94 15.83
C LYS A 196 4.55 -25.53 16.81
N LYS A 197 4.29 -24.59 17.73
CA LYS A 197 5.20 -24.22 18.83
C LYS A 197 4.86 -24.90 20.17
N ASN A 198 3.73 -25.61 20.24
CA ASN A 198 3.34 -26.49 21.35
C ASN A 198 3.60 -27.96 20.99
#